data_AF-A0AAW7ZH74-F1
#
_entry.id   AF-A0AAW7ZH74-F1
#
_cell.length_a   1.000
_cell.length_b   1.000
_cell.length_c   1.000
_cell.angle_alpha   90.00
_cell.angle_beta   90.00
_cell.angle_gamma   90.00
#
_symmetry.space_group_name_H-M   'P 1'
#
loop_
_entity.id
_entity.type
_entity.pdbx_description
1 polymer ?
#
loop_
_entity_poly.entity_id
_entity_poly.type
_entity_poly.pdbx_seq_one_letter_code
_entity_poly.pdbx_strand_id
1 'polypeptide(L)'
;MEVLLWYLLAVNVLTFIMFNLDKWFASTGGWRISERTLFIASLAGGGVGGYLGMKFAHHKTRKTIFSVGLPVIGAVQLVLFLWISI
;
A
#
# COMPACT_ATOMS: atom_id res chain seq x y z
N MET A 1 13.50 -4.37 -16.94
CA MET A 1 12.08 -3.97 -16.98
C MET A 1 11.17 -5.06 -16.41
N GLU A 2 11.19 -6.30 -16.92
CA GLU A 2 10.27 -7.36 -16.45
C GLU A 2 10.42 -7.71 -14.96
N VAL A 3 11.65 -7.86 -14.47
CA VAL A 3 11.91 -8.17 -13.05
C VAL A 3 11.36 -7.07 -12.12
N LEU A 4 11.52 -5.81 -12.50
CA LEU A 4 10.99 -4.67 -11.74
C LEU A 4 9.46 -4.66 -11.75
N LEU A 5 8.85 -4.99 -12.89
CA LEU A 5 7.40 -5.08 -13.02
C LEU A 5 6.84 -6.18 -12.10
N TRP A 6 7.41 -7.39 -12.15
CA TRP A 6 7.01 -8.50 -11.28
C TRP A 6 7.21 -8.20 -9.80
N TYR A 7 8.33 -7.55 -9.45
CA TYR A 7 8.58 -7.08 -8.10
C TYR A 7 7.50 -6.09 -7.63
N LEU A 8 7.20 -5.05 -8.41
CA LEU A 8 6.16 -4.07 -8.07
C LEU A 8 4.79 -4.73 -7.96
N LEU A 9 4.47 -5.67 -8.84
CA LEU A 9 3.20 -6.39 -8.81
C LEU A 9 3.07 -7.22 -7.52
N ALA A 10 4.13 -7.96 -7.15
CA ALA A 10 4.17 -8.74 -5.91
C ALA A 10 4.04 -7.85 -4.66
N VAL A 11 4.77 -6.73 -4.59
CA VAL A 11 4.72 -5.82 -3.43
C VAL A 11 3.36 -5.14 -3.33
N ASN A 12 2.72 -4.77 -4.45
CA ASN A 12 1.37 -4.20 -4.44
C ASN A 12 0.33 -5.21 -3.94
N VAL A 13 0.39 -6.46 -4.39
CA VAL A 13 -0.50 -7.54 -3.91
C VAL A 13 -0.29 -7.80 -2.42
N LEU A 14 0.97 -7.90 -1.97
CA LEU A 14 1.30 -8.12 -0.57
C LEU A 14 0.75 -6.98 0.30
N THR A 15 0.98 -5.73 -0.11
CA THR A 15 0.52 -4.54 0.63
C THR A 15 -1.01 -4.47 0.66
N PHE A 16 -1.68 -4.81 -0.43
CA PHE A 16 -3.14 -4.90 -0.48
C PHE A 16 -3.68 -5.93 0.53
N ILE A 17 -3.06 -7.10 0.61
CA ILE A 17 -3.44 -8.15 1.57
C ILE A 17 -3.22 -7.66 3.01
N MET A 18 -2.09 -7.01 3.30
CA MET A 18 -1.80 -6.48 4.64
C MET A 18 -2.87 -5.48 5.11
N PHE A 19 -3.35 -4.58 4.24
CA PHE A 19 -4.43 -3.64 4.59
C PHE A 19 -5.76 -4.36 4.89
N ASN A 20 -6.07 -5.44 4.15
CA ASN A 20 -7.28 -6.22 4.38
C ASN A 20 -7.18 -7.09 5.64
N LEU A 21 -6.00 -7.66 5.91
CA LEU A 21 -5.73 -8.40 7.14
C LEU A 21 -5.83 -7.50 8.36
N ASP A 22 -5.34 -6.25 8.29
CA ASP A 22 -5.49 -5.28 9.38
C ASP A 22 -6.96 -5.06 9.76
N LYS A 23 -7.84 -4.92 8.75
CA LYS A 23 -9.30 -4.83 8.98
C LYS A 23 -9.88 -6.11 9.58
N TRP A 24 -9.44 -7.27 9.10
CA TRP A 24 -9.91 -8.56 9.60
C TRP A 24 -9.55 -8.72 11.08
N PHE A 25 -8.28 -8.49 11.46
CA PHE A 25 -7.84 -8.50 12.86
C PHE A 25 -8.57 -7.45 13.71
N ALA A 26 -8.85 -6.26 13.16
CA ALA A 26 -9.65 -5.26 13.86
C ALA A 26 -11.10 -5.71 14.13
N SER A 27 -11.64 -6.65 13.34
CA SER A 27 -13.00 -7.18 13.48
C SER A 27 -13.05 -8.45 14.33
N THR A 28 -12.00 -9.27 14.32
CA THR A 28 -11.91 -10.52 15.09
C THR A 28 -11.23 -10.37 16.45
N GLY A 29 -10.79 -9.16 16.80
CA GLY A 29 -10.08 -8.89 18.07
C GLY A 29 -8.62 -9.37 18.08
N GLY A 30 -8.05 -9.67 16.91
CA GLY A 30 -6.65 -10.08 16.77
C GLY A 30 -5.66 -8.92 16.84
N TRP A 31 -4.37 -9.24 16.67
CA TRP A 31 -3.30 -8.24 16.70
C TRP A 31 -3.38 -7.31 15.48
N ARG A 32 -3.61 -6.01 15.72
CA ARG A 32 -3.58 -4.95 14.70
C ARG A 32 -2.18 -4.70 14.13
N ILE A 33 -2.09 -4.56 12.81
CA ILE A 33 -0.82 -4.25 12.15
C ILE A 33 -0.45 -2.80 12.44
N SER A 34 0.82 -2.56 12.75
CA SER A 34 1.28 -1.21 13.05
C SER A 34 1.14 -0.31 11.81
N GLU A 35 0.71 0.94 12.03
CA GLU A 35 0.58 1.92 10.95
C GLU A 35 1.90 2.16 10.21
N ARG A 36 3.02 2.09 10.94
CA ARG A 36 4.36 2.20 10.36
C ARG A 36 4.64 1.07 9.39
N THR A 37 4.29 -0.18 9.74
CA THR A 37 4.51 -1.34 8.85
C THR A 37 3.75 -1.18 7.54
N LEU A 38 2.48 -0.77 7.58
CA LEU A 38 1.66 -0.53 6.38
C LEU A 38 2.24 0.61 5.52
N PHE A 39 2.72 1.67 6.16
CA PHE A 39 3.32 2.81 5.47
C PHE A 39 4.66 2.44 4.82
N ILE A 40 5.51 1.68 5.52
CA ILE A 40 6.79 1.19 5.00
C ILE A 40 6.57 0.24 3.82
N ALA A 41 5.61 -0.70 3.91
CA ALA A 41 5.25 -1.58 2.80
C ALA A 41 4.78 -0.79 1.57
N SER A 42 4.01 0.28 1.79
CA SER A 42 3.59 1.18 0.73
C SER A 42 4.77 1.93 0.10
N LEU A 43 5.72 2.42 0.92
CA LEU A 43 6.95 3.07 0.45
C LEU A 43 7.86 2.12 -0.35
N ALA A 44 7.92 0.84 0.02
CA ALA A 44 8.77 -0.16 -0.62
C ALA A 44 8.36 -0.54 -2.06
N GLY A 45 7.21 -0.06 -2.55
CA GLY A 45 6.69 -0.37 -3.89
C GLY A 45 5.20 -0.65 -3.91
N GLY A 46 4.54 -0.69 -2.75
CA GLY A 46 3.15 -1.07 -2.58
C GLY A 46 2.16 0.09 -2.51
N GLY A 47 2.53 1.30 -2.95
CA GLY A 47 1.71 2.50 -2.75
C GLY A 47 0.31 2.38 -3.35
N VAL A 48 0.23 1.81 -4.56
CA VAL A 48 -1.04 1.58 -5.28
C VAL A 48 -1.88 0.50 -4.59
N GLY A 49 -1.26 -0.63 -4.24
CA GLY A 49 -1.90 -1.75 -3.56
C GLY A 49 -2.37 -1.40 -2.15
N GLY A 50 -1.59 -0.59 -1.42
CA GLY A 50 -1.96 -0.04 -0.13
C GLY A 50 -3.14 0.93 -0.23
N TYR A 51 -3.14 1.84 -1.22
CA TYR A 51 -4.27 2.74 -1.47
C TYR A 51 -5.55 1.97 -1.82
N LEU A 52 -5.46 0.99 -2.73
CA LEU A 52 -6.59 0.13 -3.09
C LEU A 52 -7.08 -0.69 -1.89
N GLY A 53 -6.16 -1.25 -1.10
CA GLY A 53 -6.48 -2.02 0.10
C GLY A 53 -7.19 -1.17 1.14
N MET A 54 -6.71 0.05 1.39
CA MET A 54 -7.34 1.03 2.27
C MET A 54 -8.77 1.37 1.81
N LYS A 55 -8.94 1.67 0.51
CA LYS A 55 -10.25 1.99 -0.09
C LYS A 55 -11.21 0.81 -0.02
N PHE A 56 -10.76 -0.39 -0.36
CA PHE A 56 -11.59 -1.60 -0.35
C PHE A 56 -12.02 -1.97 1.07
N ALA A 57 -11.07 -1.97 2.00
CA ALA A 57 -11.34 -2.20 3.41
C ALA A 57 -12.17 -1.07 4.03
N HIS A 58 -12.29 0.11 3.41
CA HIS A 58 -12.86 1.32 4.03
C HIS A 58 -12.24 1.59 5.41
N HIS A 59 -10.99 1.17 5.58
CA HIS A 59 -10.28 1.19 6.85
C HIS A 59 -9.26 2.33 6.81
N LYS A 60 -9.20 3.15 7.87
CA LYS A 60 -8.25 4.28 8.00
C LYS A 60 -8.30 5.36 6.91
N THR A 61 -9.38 5.46 6.14
CA THR A 61 -9.63 6.54 5.17
C THR A 61 -9.73 7.94 5.79
N ARG A 62 -10.00 8.05 7.10
CA ARG A 62 -10.09 9.32 7.84
C ARG A 62 -8.73 9.80 8.39
N LYS A 63 -7.69 8.97 8.35
CA LYS A 63 -6.35 9.36 8.77
C LYS A 63 -5.65 10.03 7.59
N THR A 64 -5.39 11.33 7.71
CA THR A 64 -4.71 12.15 6.68
C THR A 64 -3.38 11.57 6.23
N ILE A 65 -2.62 10.96 7.15
CA ILE A 65 -1.35 10.28 6.84
C ILE A 65 -1.55 9.20 5.76
N PHE A 66 -2.63 8.41 5.84
CA PHE A 66 -2.91 7.37 4.85
C PHE A 66 -3.65 7.92 3.63
N SER A 67 -4.64 8.79 3.84
CA SER A 67 -5.43 9.35 2.74
C SER A 67 -4.63 10.23 1.79
N VAL A 68 -3.59 10.91 2.27
CA VAL A 68 -2.71 11.75 1.45
C VAL A 68 -1.40 11.04 1.17
N GLY A 69 -0.82 10.36 2.16
CA GLY A 69 0.47 9.69 2.01
C GLY A 69 0.44 8.56 0.98
N LEU A 70 -0.58 7.70 0.98
CA LEU A 70 -0.66 6.60 0.01
C LEU A 70 -0.76 7.08 -1.45
N PRO A 71 -1.66 8.04 -1.82
CA PRO A 71 -1.70 8.52 -3.19
C PRO A 71 -0.45 9.30 -3.59
N VAL A 72 0.18 10.05 -2.66
CA VAL A 72 1.47 10.72 -2.95
C VAL A 72 2.56 9.70 -3.23
N ILE A 73 2.69 8.66 -2.39
CA ILE A 73 3.67 7.58 -2.60
C ILE A 73 3.42 6.86 -3.93
N GLY A 74 2.16 6.55 -4.24
CA GLY A 74 1.80 5.93 -5.52
C GLY A 74 2.15 6.83 -6.72
N ALA A 75 1.89 8.13 -6.63
CA ALA A 75 2.26 9.08 -7.68
C ALA A 75 3.78 9.17 -7.88
N VAL A 76 4.56 9.25 -6.80
CA VAL A 76 6.03 9.26 -6.85
C VAL A 76 6.56 7.97 -7.49
N GLN A 77 6.01 6.81 -7.10
CA GLN A 77 6.40 5.52 -7.69
C GLN A 77 6.08 5.44 -9.19
N LEU A 78 4.93 5.97 -9.63
CA LEU A 78 4.58 6.03 -11.06
C LEU A 78 5.55 6.93 -11.84
N VAL A 79 5.88 8.11 -11.31
CA VAL A 79 6.83 9.04 -11.94
C VAL A 79 8.22 8.42 -12.03
N LEU A 80 8.70 7.79 -10.95
CA LEU A 80 9.99 7.09 -10.94
C LEU A 80 10.01 5.92 -11.93
N PHE A 81 8.92 5.15 -12.00
CA PHE A 81 8.80 4.05 -12.94
C PHE A 81 8.86 4.54 -14.39
N LEU A 82 8.12 5.60 -14.72
CA LEU A 82 8.14 6.22 -16.05
C LEU A 82 9.53 6.75 -16.41
N TRP A 83 10.22 7.41 -15.46
CA TRP A 83 11.57 7.94 -15.67
C TRP A 83 12.60 6.84 -15.92
N ILE A 84 12.53 5.71 -15.20
CA ILE A 84 13.39 4.54 -15.40
C ILE A 84 13.06 3.80 -16.71
N SER A 85 11.83 3.93 -17.21
CA SER A 85 11.35 3.26 -18.41
C SER A 85 11.64 4.02 -19.71
N ILE A 86 12.10 5.28 -19.61
CA ILE A 86 12.55 6.15 -20.71
C ILE A 86 14.03 5.90 -20.96
#